data_AF-A0A933KL67-F1
#
_entry.id   AF-A0A933KL67-F1
#
_cell.length_a   1.000
_cell.length_b   1.000
_cell.length_c   1.000
_cell.angle_alpha   90.00
_cell.angle_beta   90.00
_cell.angle_gamma   90.00
#
_symmetry.space_group_name_H-M   'P 1'
#
loop_
_entity.id
_entity.type
_entity.pdbx_description
1 polymer ?
#
loop_
_entity_poly.entity_id
_entity_poly.type
_entity_poly.pdbx_seq_one_letter_code
_entity_poly.pdbx_strand_id
1 'polypeptide(L)'
;MRATGDRPEYEGQAHRIDLIEHDSGAFADHHRVTDPRLDRNERRWRLVTTAAVAVVAIVAAVVWWPRATPSEWRVYQAAPIPAAGLGEELVFDDPPGQLVHADLAPAPTDRKPELGYVFGEPDGTITTRRWASFRTRPTSLPQAPESGGIANVGGVPAEVRRVRVRHSVQWGPLDGRTWTVTTNLLDEAQSLEFANQVAIVDDQPALAYGYDLGSLQPLGSIAALDCVETLTSLLAGERVPGPAMPTMLTWAPAPPGSPQTLEGAASLGSIPAPADVLPLVEFVLGAGRAITIHDLPAVMITSKSLGPVVAWLEDGRLIMVVGELVTDELIALAESVRPATSGEWRVVGRSAARDDGISFNLGDSVTLYQGVDPSTGDTFSFRVQVAEDQLIVCVEGRSAGTLSAACDASLGLVELPILTVVGLSGRQFVLAIIGTAEAEGAALRITRADGSFEMLPLEDFVPDIDAYAVATLLPADHGAVELWNGGKVVASL
;
A
#
# COMPACT_ATOMS: atom_id res chain seq x y z
N MET A 1 -6.83 -64.99 -14.76
CA MET A 1 -5.78 -64.14 -15.38
C MET A 1 -5.81 -62.83 -14.59
N ARG A 2 -4.91 -62.52 -13.63
CA ARG A 2 -3.50 -62.04 -13.77
C ARG A 2 -3.33 -61.18 -15.03
N ALA A 3 -2.96 -59.90 -15.00
CA ALA A 3 -1.88 -59.16 -14.30
C ALA A 3 -2.27 -57.65 -14.20
N THR A 4 -2.15 -56.91 -13.08
CA THR A 4 -1.00 -56.17 -12.47
C THR A 4 -0.40 -55.02 -13.29
N GLY A 5 -0.22 -53.85 -12.64
CA GLY A 5 0.56 -52.68 -13.07
C GLY A 5 -0.03 -51.35 -12.57
N ASP A 6 0.16 -51.01 -11.29
CA ASP A 6 1.10 -49.98 -10.77
C ASP A 6 0.64 -48.52 -10.95
N ARG A 7 0.17 -47.93 -9.84
CA ARG A 7 0.18 -46.48 -9.57
C ARG A 7 1.06 -46.28 -8.33
N PRO A 8 2.14 -45.49 -8.38
CA PRO A 8 2.93 -45.20 -7.20
C PRO A 8 2.20 -44.21 -6.29
N GLU A 9 2.08 -44.59 -5.03
CA GLU A 9 1.77 -43.74 -3.88
C GLU A 9 2.90 -42.71 -3.73
N TYR A 10 2.56 -41.42 -3.72
CA TYR A 10 3.45 -40.37 -3.26
C TYR A 10 3.27 -40.25 -1.74
N GLU A 11 4.10 -40.96 -0.99
CA GLU A 11 4.35 -40.66 0.42
C GLU A 11 5.13 -39.34 0.51
N GLY A 12 4.49 -38.32 1.09
CA GLY A 12 5.13 -37.05 1.41
C GLY A 12 6.23 -37.25 2.43
N GLN A 13 7.48 -37.04 2.01
CA GLN A 13 8.62 -36.99 2.91
C GLN A 13 8.55 -35.68 3.72
N ALA A 14 8.16 -35.77 4.99
CA ALA A 14 8.26 -34.67 5.93
C ALA A 14 9.74 -34.41 6.23
N HIS A 15 10.32 -33.36 5.62
CA HIS A 15 11.63 -32.88 6.00
C HIS A 15 11.53 -32.14 7.34
N ARG A 16 11.97 -32.81 8.41
CA ARG A 16 12.19 -32.23 9.72
C ARG A 16 13.39 -31.29 9.63
N ILE A 17 13.14 -29.98 9.68
CA ILE A 17 14.17 -28.96 9.86
C ILE A 17 14.48 -28.92 11.35
N ASP A 18 15.62 -29.47 11.76
CA ASP A 18 16.12 -29.29 13.12
C ASP A 18 16.55 -27.82 13.28
N LEU A 19 15.80 -27.07 14.10
CA LEU A 19 16.17 -25.74 14.55
C LEU A 19 17.50 -25.83 15.31
N ILE A 20 18.54 -25.18 14.78
CA ILE A 20 19.79 -24.99 15.50
C ILE A 20 19.54 -23.91 16.56
N GLU A 21 19.43 -24.34 17.82
CA GLU A 21 19.38 -23.44 18.96
C GLU A 21 20.68 -22.64 19.08
N HIS A 22 20.53 -21.35 19.38
CA HIS A 22 21.61 -20.40 19.56
C HIS A 22 22.40 -20.73 20.85
N ASP A 23 23.58 -21.34 20.69
CA ASP A 23 24.51 -21.54 21.80
C ASP A 23 25.21 -20.21 22.15
N SER A 24 24.77 -19.60 23.24
CA SER A 24 25.30 -18.34 23.79
C SER A 24 26.47 -18.57 24.77
N GLY A 25 27.02 -19.79 24.84
CA GLY A 25 28.12 -20.16 25.74
C GLY A 25 29.52 -20.27 25.11
N ALA A 26 29.66 -20.14 23.78
CA ALA A 26 30.91 -20.47 23.09
C ALA A 26 32.09 -19.48 23.31
N PHE A 27 31.87 -18.35 23.98
CA PHE A 27 32.93 -17.37 24.27
C PHE A 27 32.83 -16.84 25.71
N ALA A 28 33.19 -17.69 26.68
CA ALA A 28 33.58 -17.25 28.02
C ALA A 28 34.89 -17.92 28.44
N ASP A 29 35.72 -17.11 29.08
CA ASP A 29 37.16 -17.22 29.23
C ASP A 29 37.61 -18.10 30.42
N HIS A 30 38.90 -18.47 30.39
CA HIS A 30 39.76 -18.95 31.51
C HIS A 30 39.71 -20.42 31.97
N HIS A 31 40.81 -21.18 31.75
CA HIS A 31 41.87 -21.37 32.76
C HIS A 31 43.03 -22.28 32.27
N ARG A 32 44.23 -21.94 32.74
CA ARG A 32 45.56 -22.57 32.61
C ARG A 32 45.58 -24.09 32.90
N VAL A 33 46.59 -24.80 32.37
CA VAL A 33 47.69 -25.46 33.13
C VAL A 33 48.72 -26.11 32.16
N THR A 34 50.00 -25.74 32.38
CA THR A 34 51.33 -26.38 32.15
C THR A 34 51.39 -27.77 31.47
N ASP A 35 52.38 -28.12 30.62
CA ASP A 35 53.84 -28.11 30.87
C ASP A 35 54.65 -28.42 29.54
N PRO A 36 55.96 -28.75 29.49
CA PRO A 36 57.00 -27.89 28.91
C PRO A 36 57.86 -28.56 27.79
N ARG A 37 58.82 -27.79 27.26
CA ARG A 37 60.05 -28.20 26.52
C ARG A 37 60.00 -28.23 24.99
N LEU A 38 60.64 -27.22 24.41
CA LEU A 38 61.68 -27.27 23.35
C LEU A 38 62.10 -25.80 23.11
N ASP A 39 62.82 -25.20 24.05
CA ASP A 39 64.28 -25.00 24.06
C ASP A 39 64.90 -24.50 22.73
N ARG A 40 65.33 -23.22 22.80
CA ARG A 40 66.47 -22.57 22.13
C ARG A 40 66.53 -22.49 20.60
N ASN A 41 66.38 -21.26 20.10
CA ASN A 41 67.59 -20.49 19.78
C ASN A 41 67.34 -18.97 19.78
N GLU A 42 67.91 -18.29 20.78
CA GLU A 42 68.09 -16.84 20.78
C GLU A 42 69.31 -16.46 19.95
N ARG A 43 69.22 -15.43 19.10
CA ARG A 43 69.97 -14.16 19.29
C ARG A 43 69.77 -13.17 18.14
N ARG A 44 69.16 -12.05 18.52
CA ARG A 44 69.53 -10.63 18.24
C ARG A 44 69.88 -10.28 16.79
N TRP A 45 69.13 -9.32 16.22
CA TRP A 45 69.61 -7.96 15.95
C TRP A 45 68.42 -6.99 15.85
N ARG A 46 68.66 -5.74 16.25
CA ARG A 46 67.67 -4.70 16.56
C ARG A 46 67.24 -3.88 15.33
N LEU A 47 66.03 -3.31 15.46
CA LEU A 47 65.55 -2.01 14.93
C LEU A 47 65.49 -1.85 13.40
N VAL A 48 64.27 -1.69 12.85
CA VAL A 48 63.82 -0.42 12.23
C VAL A 48 62.29 -0.36 12.31
N THR A 49 61.82 0.63 13.07
CA THR A 49 60.52 1.29 12.99
C THR A 49 60.23 1.83 11.59
N THR A 50 59.22 1.30 10.86
CA THR A 50 58.29 2.02 9.96
C THR A 50 57.46 1.02 9.16
N ALA A 51 56.23 0.71 9.60
CA ALA A 51 55.17 0.17 8.75
C ALA A 51 53.82 0.23 9.49
N ALA A 52 53.38 1.44 9.83
CA ALA A 52 52.02 1.67 10.33
C ALA A 52 51.46 2.99 9.76
N VAL A 53 51.67 3.23 8.46
CA VAL A 53 50.98 4.26 7.68
C VAL A 53 50.88 3.76 6.23
N ALA A 54 50.02 2.77 5.97
CA ALA A 54 49.71 2.36 4.58
C ALA A 54 48.31 1.76 4.38
N VAL A 55 47.43 1.74 5.40
CA VAL A 55 46.07 1.17 5.27
C VAL A 55 44.95 2.18 5.54
N VAL A 56 45.26 3.38 6.05
CA VAL A 56 44.23 4.42 6.31
C VAL A 56 44.13 5.46 5.17
N ALA A 57 45.07 5.48 4.22
CA ALA A 57 45.06 6.44 3.11
C ALA A 57 44.26 5.99 1.86
N ILE A 58 43.83 4.72 1.77
CA ILE A 58 43.00 4.25 0.63
C ILE A 58 41.51 4.46 0.89
N VAL A 59 41.07 4.59 2.16
CA VAL A 59 39.65 4.83 2.49
C VAL A 59 39.28 6.32 2.44
N ALA A 60 40.25 7.23 2.57
CA ALA A 60 40.01 8.68 2.52
C ALA A 60 40.17 9.30 1.12
N ALA A 61 40.63 8.54 0.11
CA ALA A 61 40.81 9.01 -1.27
C ALA A 61 39.70 8.53 -2.24
N VAL A 62 38.65 7.87 -1.73
CA VAL A 62 37.43 7.53 -2.50
C VAL A 62 36.42 8.70 -2.48
N VAL A 63 36.68 9.72 -1.67
CA VAL A 63 35.93 10.97 -1.68
C VAL A 63 36.60 11.89 -2.71
N TRP A 64 35.94 12.10 -3.85
CA TRP A 64 36.31 12.96 -4.99
C TRP A 64 37.04 12.31 -6.17
N TRP A 65 36.57 11.16 -6.67
CA TRP A 65 36.60 11.00 -8.12
C TRP A 65 35.46 11.85 -8.69
N PRO A 66 35.72 12.90 -9.50
CA PRO A 66 34.65 13.61 -10.16
C PRO A 66 33.94 12.55 -11.00
N ARG A 67 32.61 12.42 -10.86
CA ARG A 67 31.81 11.89 -11.97
C ARG A 67 32.38 12.63 -13.19
N ALA A 68 32.76 11.90 -14.24
CA ALA A 68 32.93 12.56 -15.52
C ALA A 68 31.54 13.13 -15.79
N THR A 69 31.30 14.38 -15.37
CA THR A 69 30.03 15.07 -15.55
C THR A 69 29.84 15.03 -17.04
N PRO A 70 28.89 14.21 -17.54
CA PRO A 70 28.50 14.35 -18.92
C PRO A 70 28.14 15.83 -19.05
N SER A 71 28.73 16.52 -20.02
CA SER A 71 28.59 17.97 -20.12
C SER A 71 27.13 18.40 -20.26
N GLU A 72 26.22 17.46 -20.57
CA GLU A 72 24.78 17.63 -20.55
C GLU A 72 24.12 16.34 -20.02
N TRP A 73 23.13 16.47 -19.14
CA TRP A 73 22.24 15.38 -18.72
C TRP A 73 20.92 15.49 -19.48
N ARG A 74 20.36 14.37 -19.93
CA ARG A 74 18.98 14.31 -20.42
C ARG A 74 18.07 14.10 -19.22
N VAL A 75 17.40 15.17 -18.80
CA VAL A 75 16.47 15.16 -17.68
C VAL A 75 15.08 14.76 -18.16
N TYR A 76 14.45 13.84 -17.43
CA TYR A 76 13.07 13.42 -17.64
C TYR A 76 12.21 14.05 -16.55
N GLN A 77 11.15 14.74 -16.94
CA GLN A 77 10.24 15.32 -15.96
C GLN A 77 9.38 14.20 -15.37
N ALA A 78 9.66 13.83 -14.13
CA ALA A 78 8.75 13.00 -13.36
C ALA A 78 7.53 13.85 -13.00
N ALA A 79 6.36 13.49 -13.52
CA ALA A 79 5.13 14.16 -13.13
C ALA A 79 4.89 13.89 -11.63
N PRO A 80 4.64 14.93 -10.81
CA PRO A 80 4.28 14.72 -9.42
C PRO A 80 2.93 13.99 -9.36
N ILE A 81 2.69 13.25 -8.27
CA ILE A 81 1.34 12.78 -7.95
C ILE A 81 0.54 14.04 -7.55
N PRO A 82 -0.45 14.47 -8.33
CA PRO A 82 -1.22 15.66 -8.01
C PRO A 82 -2.14 15.39 -6.83
N ALA A 83 -2.58 16.45 -6.15
CA ALA A 83 -3.85 16.36 -5.43
C ALA A 83 -4.93 16.09 -6.49
N ALA A 84 -5.58 14.93 -6.41
CA ALA A 84 -6.61 14.58 -7.38
C ALA A 84 -7.75 15.60 -7.30
N GLY A 85 -8.12 16.17 -8.45
CA GLY A 85 -9.32 16.99 -8.57
C GLY A 85 -10.58 16.14 -8.40
N LEU A 86 -10.53 14.89 -8.87
CA LEU A 86 -11.54 13.88 -8.64
C LEU A 86 -11.30 13.15 -7.31
N GLY A 87 -12.35 13.11 -6.47
CA GLY A 87 -12.35 12.40 -5.20
C GLY A 87 -12.20 10.88 -5.34
N GLU A 88 -11.99 10.20 -4.22
CA GLU A 88 -11.92 8.73 -4.17
C GLU A 88 -13.30 8.05 -4.15
N GLU A 89 -14.33 8.82 -3.87
CA GLU A 89 -15.71 8.37 -3.77
C GLU A 89 -16.32 8.19 -5.17
N LEU A 90 -15.98 7.10 -5.84
CA LEU A 90 -16.44 6.78 -7.19
C LEU A 90 -17.34 5.55 -7.18
N VAL A 91 -18.43 5.61 -7.95
CA VAL A 91 -19.41 4.53 -8.13
C VAL A 91 -19.85 4.44 -9.59
N PHE A 92 -20.46 3.32 -9.98
CA PHE A 92 -21.19 3.23 -11.24
C PHE A 92 -22.57 3.87 -11.10
N ASP A 93 -23.03 4.58 -12.14
CA ASP A 93 -24.37 5.16 -12.17
C ASP A 93 -25.45 4.06 -12.07
N ASP A 94 -25.27 2.97 -12.82
CA ASP A 94 -26.05 1.74 -12.74
C ASP A 94 -25.15 0.57 -12.33
N PRO A 95 -25.09 0.20 -11.03
CA PRO A 95 -24.24 -0.88 -10.55
C PRO A 95 -24.58 -2.23 -11.23
N PRO A 96 -23.56 -3.00 -11.65
CA PRO A 96 -23.77 -4.25 -12.38
C PRO A 96 -24.31 -5.39 -11.50
N GLY A 97 -24.43 -5.16 -10.19
CA GLY A 97 -25.01 -6.11 -9.25
C GLY A 97 -24.92 -5.63 -7.81
N GLN A 98 -24.81 -6.56 -6.87
CA GLN A 98 -24.67 -6.24 -5.45
C GLN A 98 -23.21 -5.97 -5.11
N LEU A 99 -22.94 -4.88 -4.39
CA LEU A 99 -21.61 -4.61 -3.84
C LEU A 99 -21.26 -5.68 -2.80
N VAL A 100 -20.20 -6.43 -3.06
CA VAL A 100 -19.76 -7.55 -2.20
C VAL A 100 -18.45 -7.30 -1.50
N HIS A 101 -17.64 -6.37 -2.00
CA HIS A 101 -16.37 -6.01 -1.38
C HIS A 101 -16.06 -4.53 -1.64
N ALA A 102 -15.43 -3.90 -0.66
CA ALA A 102 -14.91 -2.54 -0.77
C ALA A 102 -13.64 -2.42 0.07
N ASP A 103 -12.55 -2.00 -0.56
CA ASP A 103 -11.30 -1.60 0.10
C ASP A 103 -11.16 -0.08 -0.07
N LEU A 104 -11.34 0.66 1.02
CA LEU A 104 -11.28 2.12 1.02
C LEU A 104 -9.85 2.58 1.30
N ALA A 105 -9.40 3.58 0.54
CA ALA A 105 -8.08 4.17 0.71
C ALA A 105 -7.89 4.61 2.19
N PRO A 106 -6.92 4.03 2.93
CA PRO A 106 -6.58 4.57 4.24
C PRO A 106 -6.02 5.99 4.09
N ALA A 107 -5.95 6.71 5.21
CA ALA A 107 -5.34 8.04 5.24
C ALA A 107 -3.96 8.02 4.54
N PRO A 108 -3.63 9.05 3.74
CA PRO A 108 -2.39 9.09 2.98
C PRO A 108 -1.18 8.94 3.91
N THR A 109 -0.27 8.05 3.56
CA THR A 109 0.97 7.86 4.31
C THR A 109 2.01 8.89 3.88
N ASP A 110 2.86 9.36 4.81
CA ASP A 110 3.99 10.28 4.55
C ASP A 110 5.13 9.67 3.69
N ARG A 111 4.86 8.61 2.93
CA ARG A 111 5.85 7.95 2.09
C ARG A 111 6.15 8.81 0.87
N LYS A 112 7.35 9.40 0.86
CA LYS A 112 7.85 10.12 -0.32
C LYS A 112 7.94 9.19 -1.54
N PRO A 113 7.47 9.63 -2.72
CA PRO A 113 7.59 8.84 -3.94
C PRO A 113 9.06 8.60 -4.29
N GLU A 114 9.33 7.42 -4.85
CA GLU A 114 10.65 7.06 -5.35
C GLU A 114 10.95 7.88 -6.61
N LEU A 115 12.17 8.41 -6.73
CA LEU A 115 12.59 9.09 -7.96
C LEU A 115 13.17 8.07 -8.93
N GLY A 116 12.76 8.15 -10.19
CA GLY A 116 13.26 7.26 -11.21
C GLY A 116 12.41 7.27 -12.48
N TYR A 117 12.81 6.47 -13.45
CA TYR A 117 12.15 6.40 -14.75
C TYR A 117 12.17 5.00 -15.37
N VAL A 118 11.20 4.72 -16.23
CA VAL A 118 11.04 3.46 -16.97
C VAL A 118 11.25 3.70 -18.46
N PHE A 119 12.00 2.81 -19.09
CA PHE A 119 12.28 2.78 -20.53
C PHE A 119 11.93 1.40 -21.09
N GLY A 120 11.25 1.35 -22.23
CA GLY A 120 10.87 0.09 -22.87
C GLY A 120 10.91 0.17 -24.38
N GLU A 121 11.07 -0.98 -25.03
CA GLU A 121 10.81 -1.06 -26.47
C GLU A 121 9.33 -0.75 -26.77
N PRO A 122 9.01 -0.19 -27.96
CA PRO A 122 7.62 -0.05 -28.41
C PRO A 122 6.87 -1.38 -28.25
N ASP A 123 5.59 -1.33 -27.87
CA ASP A 123 4.73 -2.48 -27.59
C ASP A 123 5.29 -3.49 -26.56
N GLY A 124 6.36 -3.13 -25.84
CA GLY A 124 6.97 -3.95 -24.80
C GLY A 124 6.18 -3.87 -23.50
N THR A 125 6.11 -5.00 -22.80
CA THR A 125 5.45 -5.10 -21.49
C THR A 125 6.47 -5.47 -20.42
N ILE A 126 6.11 -5.40 -19.14
CA ILE A 126 7.01 -5.76 -18.04
C ILE A 126 7.50 -7.22 -18.14
N THR A 127 6.78 -8.09 -18.85
CA THR A 127 7.15 -9.50 -19.06
C THR A 127 7.75 -9.80 -20.43
N THR A 128 7.79 -8.83 -21.35
CA THR A 128 8.21 -9.04 -22.74
C THR A 128 9.17 -7.96 -23.22
N ARG A 129 9.87 -8.21 -24.33
CA ARG A 129 10.79 -7.24 -24.98
C ARG A 129 11.86 -6.66 -24.05
N ARG A 130 12.72 -5.78 -24.57
CA ARG A 130 13.75 -5.14 -23.74
C ARG A 130 13.14 -3.97 -22.98
N TRP A 131 13.51 -3.83 -21.72
CA TRP A 131 13.20 -2.65 -20.92
C TRP A 131 14.25 -2.46 -19.82
N ALA A 132 14.36 -1.22 -19.34
CA ALA A 132 15.22 -0.82 -18.24
C ALA A 132 14.48 0.20 -17.37
N SER A 133 14.62 0.09 -16.06
CA SER A 133 14.14 1.10 -15.12
C SER A 133 15.21 1.37 -14.08
N PHE A 134 15.20 2.59 -13.55
CA PHE A 134 15.98 2.92 -12.37
C PHE A 134 15.09 3.65 -11.38
N ARG A 135 15.36 3.46 -10.08
CA ARG A 135 14.64 4.07 -8.98
C ARG A 135 15.57 4.34 -7.80
N THR A 136 15.24 5.34 -7.01
CA THR A 136 15.97 5.72 -5.79
C THR A 136 15.04 5.72 -4.59
N ARG A 137 15.56 5.23 -3.46
CA ARG A 137 14.87 5.25 -2.18
C ARG A 137 15.69 6.07 -1.18
N PRO A 138 15.09 7.00 -0.44
CA PRO A 138 15.75 7.64 0.69
C PRO A 138 16.24 6.57 1.67
N THR A 139 17.45 6.72 2.20
CA THR A 139 18.00 5.84 3.22
C THR A 139 18.76 6.62 4.28
N SER A 140 18.57 6.23 5.53
CA SER A 140 19.37 6.69 6.66
C SER A 140 20.54 5.77 6.98
N LEU A 141 20.66 4.63 6.27
CA LEU A 141 21.74 3.67 6.50
C LEU A 141 23.08 4.25 6.02
N PRO A 142 24.16 4.13 6.82
CA PRO A 142 25.46 4.71 6.50
C PRO A 142 26.29 3.84 5.53
N GLN A 143 25.88 2.60 5.25
CA GLN A 143 26.67 1.63 4.49
C GLN A 143 25.85 0.93 3.41
N ALA A 144 26.57 0.53 2.35
CA ALA A 144 26.04 -0.23 1.24
C ALA A 144 25.61 -1.64 1.69
N PRO A 145 24.64 -2.28 1.01
CA PRO A 145 24.33 -3.69 1.28
C PRO A 145 25.61 -4.52 1.24
N GLU A 146 25.77 -5.47 2.16
CA GLU A 146 26.90 -6.41 2.17
C GLU A 146 26.88 -7.21 0.87
N SER A 147 27.71 -6.84 -0.11
CA SER A 147 27.73 -7.52 -1.40
C SER A 147 28.61 -8.77 -1.32
N GLY A 148 28.08 -9.90 -1.78
CA GLY A 148 28.87 -11.09 -2.12
C GLY A 148 29.57 -10.99 -3.49
N GLY A 149 29.43 -9.85 -4.20
CA GLY A 149 29.87 -9.65 -5.59
C GLY A 149 30.74 -8.40 -5.79
N ILE A 150 31.63 -8.47 -6.79
CA ILE A 150 32.75 -7.54 -7.09
C ILE A 150 32.34 -6.38 -8.03
N ALA A 151 31.07 -6.28 -8.45
CA ALA A 151 30.63 -5.26 -9.40
C ALA A 151 30.67 -3.86 -8.78
N ASN A 152 30.93 -2.83 -9.59
CA ASN A 152 30.98 -1.44 -9.14
C ASN A 152 30.14 -0.54 -10.06
N VAL A 153 29.38 0.38 -9.46
CA VAL A 153 28.63 1.44 -10.15
C VAL A 153 29.06 2.77 -9.58
N GLY A 154 29.59 3.66 -10.41
CA GLY A 154 30.07 4.97 -9.97
C GLY A 154 31.16 4.90 -8.88
N GLY A 155 31.93 3.81 -8.83
CA GLY A 155 32.97 3.57 -7.80
C GLY A 155 32.46 2.99 -6.49
N VAL A 156 31.16 2.71 -6.37
CA VAL A 156 30.55 2.05 -5.18
C VAL A 156 30.27 0.58 -5.50
N PRO A 157 30.52 -0.34 -4.54
CA PRO A 157 30.13 -1.74 -4.69
C PRO A 157 28.64 -1.88 -5.02
N ALA A 158 28.34 -2.74 -5.98
CA ALA A 158 27.00 -3.02 -6.43
C ALA A 158 26.70 -4.51 -6.27
N GLU A 159 25.50 -4.81 -5.77
CA GLU A 159 24.95 -6.15 -5.77
C GLU A 159 24.20 -6.38 -7.09
N VAL A 160 24.57 -7.44 -7.81
CA VAL A 160 23.88 -7.85 -9.03
C VAL A 160 23.13 -9.14 -8.75
N ARG A 161 21.81 -9.11 -8.93
CA ARG A 161 20.93 -10.28 -8.84
C ARG A 161 20.34 -10.58 -10.21
N ARG A 162 20.33 -11.86 -10.58
CA ARG A 162 19.67 -12.34 -11.80
C ARG A 162 18.50 -13.23 -11.45
N VAL A 163 17.33 -12.91 -12.00
CA VAL A 163 16.13 -13.76 -11.93
C VAL A 163 15.63 -13.99 -13.35
N ARG A 164 15.85 -15.20 -13.87
CA ARG A 164 15.56 -15.58 -15.26
C ARG A 164 16.24 -14.65 -16.27
N VAL A 165 15.47 -13.81 -16.96
CA VAL A 165 15.89 -12.85 -17.98
C VAL A 165 16.01 -11.42 -17.43
N ARG A 166 15.70 -11.21 -16.15
CA ARG A 166 15.79 -9.93 -15.48
C ARG A 166 17.08 -9.84 -14.66
N HIS A 167 17.72 -8.68 -14.70
CA HIS A 167 18.82 -8.33 -13.82
C HIS A 167 18.37 -7.18 -12.91
N SER A 168 18.77 -7.23 -11.65
CA SER A 168 18.62 -6.14 -10.68
C SER A 168 20.00 -5.76 -10.17
N VAL A 169 20.38 -4.50 -10.33
CA VAL A 169 21.63 -3.94 -9.85
C VAL A 169 21.28 -2.96 -8.73
N GLN A 170 21.78 -3.21 -7.52
CA GLN A 170 21.54 -2.38 -6.35
C GLN A 170 22.85 -1.82 -5.82
N TRP A 171 22.89 -0.52 -5.53
CA TRP A 171 24.09 0.15 -5.00
C TRP A 171 23.71 1.39 -4.17
N GLY A 172 24.73 2.06 -3.63
CA GLY A 172 24.56 3.13 -2.65
C GLY A 172 24.66 2.60 -1.23
N PRO A 173 24.54 3.45 -0.20
CA PRO A 173 23.99 4.79 -0.23
C PRO A 173 24.88 5.79 -0.99
N LEU A 174 24.27 6.56 -1.89
CA LEU A 174 24.87 7.70 -2.58
C LEU A 174 23.89 8.86 -2.47
N ASP A 175 24.39 10.02 -2.02
CA ASP A 175 23.57 11.24 -1.84
C ASP A 175 22.33 10.99 -0.95
N GLY A 176 22.49 10.15 0.09
CA GLY A 176 21.41 9.77 1.02
C GLY A 176 20.35 8.84 0.44
N ARG A 177 20.64 8.17 -0.69
CA ARG A 177 19.69 7.29 -1.39
C ARG A 177 20.31 5.92 -1.71
N THR A 178 19.52 4.86 -1.59
CA THR A 178 19.82 3.58 -2.25
C THR A 178 19.28 3.61 -3.67
N TRP A 179 19.98 2.95 -4.56
CA TRP A 179 19.70 2.95 -5.99
C TRP A 179 19.40 1.54 -6.45
N THR A 180 18.46 1.40 -7.37
CA THR A 180 18.15 0.13 -8.01
C THR A 180 17.94 0.37 -9.48
N VAL A 181 18.62 -0.41 -10.30
CA VAL A 181 18.30 -0.62 -11.70
C VAL A 181 17.68 -1.99 -11.85
N THR A 182 16.62 -2.08 -12.63
CA THR A 182 16.06 -3.36 -13.06
C THR A 182 15.98 -3.36 -14.57
N THR A 183 16.44 -4.43 -15.19
CA THR A 183 16.42 -4.59 -16.65
C THR A 183 15.82 -5.93 -17.04
N ASN A 184 15.33 -6.02 -18.27
CA ASN A 184 14.79 -7.25 -18.86
C ASN A 184 15.36 -7.45 -20.25
N LEU A 185 15.84 -8.67 -20.54
CA LEU A 185 16.51 -9.01 -21.80
C LEU A 185 17.74 -8.12 -22.11
N LEU A 186 18.35 -7.54 -21.07
CA LEU A 186 19.70 -6.98 -21.10
C LEU A 186 20.60 -7.93 -20.32
N ASP A 187 21.83 -8.13 -20.80
CA ASP A 187 22.82 -8.90 -20.05
C ASP A 187 23.36 -8.11 -18.85
N GLU A 188 24.20 -8.77 -18.04
CA GLU A 188 24.78 -8.15 -16.84
C GLU A 188 25.65 -6.93 -17.18
N ALA A 189 26.46 -6.99 -18.24
CA ALA A 189 27.32 -5.89 -18.65
C ALA A 189 26.50 -4.67 -19.08
N GLN A 190 25.46 -4.87 -19.89
CA GLN A 190 24.52 -3.84 -20.31
C GLN A 190 23.76 -3.24 -19.11
N SER A 191 23.41 -4.06 -18.13
CA SER A 191 22.69 -3.61 -16.93
C SER A 191 23.58 -2.74 -16.02
N LEU A 192 24.84 -3.13 -15.86
CA LEU A 192 25.84 -2.33 -15.15
C LEU A 192 26.20 -1.06 -15.91
N GLU A 193 26.29 -1.12 -17.24
CA GLU A 193 26.50 0.06 -18.08
C GLU A 193 25.35 1.05 -17.90
N PHE A 194 24.09 0.60 -18.02
CA PHE A 194 22.91 1.44 -17.77
C PHE A 194 22.94 2.06 -16.36
N ALA A 195 23.27 1.28 -15.33
CA ALA A 195 23.38 1.77 -13.96
C ALA A 195 24.43 2.88 -13.79
N ASN A 196 25.51 2.88 -14.59
CA ASN A 196 26.51 3.95 -14.57
C ASN A 196 26.06 5.24 -15.30
N GLN A 197 24.93 5.21 -16.01
CA GLN A 197 24.48 6.30 -16.88
C GLN A 197 23.25 7.03 -16.34
N VAL A 198 22.69 6.57 -15.22
CA VAL A 198 21.54 7.19 -14.56
C VAL A 198 21.97 8.14 -13.44
N ALA A 199 21.18 9.18 -13.22
CA ALA A 199 21.37 10.13 -12.13
C ALA A 199 20.05 10.77 -11.68
N ILE A 200 20.12 11.52 -10.59
CA ILE A 200 19.12 12.52 -10.19
C ILE A 200 19.79 13.89 -10.33
N VAL A 201 19.19 14.78 -11.11
CA VAL A 201 19.66 16.16 -11.34
C VAL A 201 18.51 17.09 -10.98
N ASP A 202 18.72 17.98 -10.01
CA ASP A 202 17.69 18.89 -9.50
C ASP A 202 16.38 18.16 -9.11
N ASP A 203 16.52 17.05 -8.37
CA ASP A 203 15.43 16.14 -7.97
C ASP A 203 14.65 15.49 -9.13
N GLN A 204 15.18 15.52 -10.35
CA GLN A 204 14.58 14.89 -11.52
C GLN A 204 15.42 13.68 -12.01
N PRO A 205 14.76 12.59 -12.45
CA PRO A 205 15.47 11.47 -13.05
C PRO A 205 16.18 11.90 -14.34
N ALA A 206 17.43 11.50 -14.49
CA ALA A 206 18.26 11.87 -15.62
C ALA A 206 19.08 10.69 -16.15
N LEU A 207 19.41 10.77 -17.43
CA LEU A 207 20.31 9.86 -18.13
C LEU A 207 21.42 10.67 -18.80
N ALA A 208 22.63 10.12 -18.92
CA ALA A 208 23.71 10.79 -19.63
C ALA A 208 23.27 11.13 -21.08
N TYR A 209 23.46 12.37 -21.53
CA TYR A 209 22.86 12.88 -22.78
C TYR A 209 23.20 12.05 -24.03
N GLY A 210 24.43 11.55 -24.11
CA GLY A 210 24.94 10.74 -25.21
C GLY A 210 24.81 9.23 -25.03
N TYR A 211 24.18 8.75 -23.97
CA TYR A 211 23.96 7.33 -23.79
C TYR A 211 22.92 6.80 -24.79
N ASP A 212 23.29 5.74 -25.50
CA ASP A 212 22.43 5.10 -26.50
C ASP A 212 21.46 4.13 -25.82
N LEU A 213 20.18 4.51 -25.79
CA LEU A 213 19.09 3.65 -25.32
C LEU A 213 18.74 2.54 -26.33
N GLY A 214 19.34 2.56 -27.53
CA GLY A 214 19.00 1.67 -28.62
C GLY A 214 17.53 1.83 -29.01
N SER A 215 16.77 0.74 -28.93
CA SER A 215 15.33 0.69 -29.20
C SER A 215 14.45 1.15 -28.02
N LEU A 216 15.03 1.41 -26.84
CA LEU A 216 14.27 1.79 -25.65
C LEU A 216 13.80 3.24 -25.73
N GLN A 217 12.52 3.45 -25.41
CA GLN A 217 11.88 4.76 -25.35
C GLN A 217 11.45 5.07 -23.92
N PRO A 218 11.46 6.36 -23.51
CA PRO A 218 10.91 6.76 -22.21
C PRO A 218 9.43 6.43 -22.13
N LEU A 219 9.01 5.73 -21.07
CA LEU A 219 7.62 5.36 -20.85
C LEU A 219 6.95 6.23 -19.77
N GLY A 220 7.59 6.41 -18.62
CA GLY A 220 7.03 7.16 -17.51
C GLY A 220 7.85 7.08 -16.23
N SER A 221 7.46 7.87 -15.25
CA SER A 221 8.07 7.98 -13.93
C SER A 221 7.84 6.72 -13.08
N ILE A 222 8.73 6.49 -12.12
CA ILE A 222 8.54 5.40 -11.15
C ILE A 222 7.35 5.64 -10.23
N ALA A 223 7.02 6.91 -9.93
CA ALA A 223 5.81 7.25 -9.19
C ALA A 223 4.55 6.74 -9.92
N ALA A 224 4.47 6.94 -11.25
CA ALA A 224 3.40 6.39 -12.05
C ALA A 224 3.40 4.85 -12.06
N LEU A 225 4.57 4.21 -12.15
CA LEU A 225 4.68 2.75 -12.12
C LEU A 225 4.14 2.20 -10.80
N ASP A 226 4.56 2.80 -9.68
CA ASP A 226 4.16 2.39 -8.34
C ASP A 226 2.63 2.54 -8.15
N CYS A 227 2.00 3.57 -8.72
CA CYS A 227 0.54 3.71 -8.71
C CYS A 227 -0.16 2.59 -9.49
N VAL A 228 0.33 2.25 -10.70
CA VAL A 228 -0.22 1.16 -11.51
C VAL A 228 -0.05 -0.19 -10.81
N GLU A 229 1.15 -0.47 -10.28
CA GLU A 229 1.43 -1.72 -9.55
C GLU A 229 0.55 -1.83 -8.29
N THR A 230 0.42 -0.75 -7.51
CA THR A 230 -0.40 -0.72 -6.30
C THR A 230 -1.87 -0.99 -6.62
N LEU A 231 -2.43 -0.31 -7.62
CA LEU A 231 -3.83 -0.50 -8.00
C LEU A 231 -4.08 -1.88 -8.61
N THR A 232 -3.17 -2.36 -9.46
CA THR A 232 -3.25 -3.70 -10.08
C THR A 232 -3.19 -4.80 -9.04
N SER A 233 -2.29 -4.69 -8.06
CA SER A 233 -2.19 -5.65 -6.95
C SER A 233 -3.48 -5.67 -6.15
N LEU A 234 -4.05 -4.50 -5.83
CA LEU A 234 -5.30 -4.44 -5.08
C LEU A 234 -6.46 -5.13 -5.85
N LEU A 235 -6.59 -4.85 -7.15
CA LEU A 235 -7.56 -5.51 -8.03
C LEU A 235 -7.35 -7.03 -8.14
N ALA A 236 -6.14 -7.52 -7.89
CA ALA A 236 -5.84 -8.95 -7.82
C ALA A 236 -6.04 -9.56 -6.42
N GLY A 237 -6.48 -8.77 -5.42
CA GLY A 237 -6.67 -9.19 -4.03
C GLY A 237 -5.40 -9.11 -3.17
N GLU A 238 -4.34 -8.44 -3.62
CA GLU A 238 -3.08 -8.26 -2.89
C GLU A 238 -2.88 -6.80 -2.46
N ARG A 239 -2.66 -6.56 -1.17
CA ARG A 239 -2.41 -5.20 -0.66
C ARG A 239 -0.91 -4.90 -0.64
N VAL A 240 -0.46 -4.06 -1.58
CA VAL A 240 0.92 -3.58 -1.65
C VAL A 240 0.97 -2.12 -1.19
N PRO A 241 1.81 -1.77 -0.19
CA PRO A 241 1.93 -0.38 0.25
C PRO A 241 2.61 0.48 -0.82
N GLY A 242 1.91 1.52 -1.27
CA GLY A 242 2.37 2.50 -2.27
C GLY A 242 2.55 3.91 -1.70
N PRO A 243 3.00 4.88 -2.54
CA PRO A 243 3.07 6.30 -2.17
C PRO A 243 1.69 6.98 -2.15
N ALA A 244 0.71 6.41 -2.86
CA ALA A 244 -0.69 6.79 -2.84
C ALA A 244 -1.52 5.56 -2.46
N MET A 245 -2.66 5.81 -1.83
CA MET A 245 -3.56 4.75 -1.40
C MET A 245 -4.71 4.59 -2.41
N PRO A 246 -4.92 3.38 -2.94
CA PRO A 246 -6.01 3.10 -3.86
C PRO A 246 -7.32 2.87 -3.11
N THR A 247 -8.42 3.08 -3.83
CA THR A 247 -9.78 2.66 -3.44
C THR A 247 -10.24 1.60 -4.44
N MET A 248 -10.89 0.54 -3.97
CA MET A 248 -11.45 -0.51 -4.81
C MET A 248 -12.84 -0.90 -4.34
N LEU A 249 -13.76 -1.07 -5.28
CA LEU A 249 -15.11 -1.59 -5.07
C LEU A 249 -15.33 -2.79 -5.99
N THR A 250 -16.00 -3.84 -5.50
CA THR A 250 -16.31 -5.04 -6.29
C THR A 250 -17.77 -5.42 -6.14
N TRP A 251 -18.43 -5.63 -7.27
CA TRP A 251 -19.81 -6.07 -7.39
C TRP A 251 -19.87 -7.50 -7.90
N ALA A 252 -20.70 -8.32 -7.23
CA ALA A 252 -21.03 -9.65 -7.70
C ALA A 252 -22.03 -9.57 -8.87
N PRO A 253 -22.09 -10.61 -9.72
CA PRO A 253 -23.09 -10.68 -10.78
C PRO A 253 -24.50 -10.58 -10.22
N ALA A 254 -25.42 -9.94 -10.94
CA ALA A 254 -26.82 -9.89 -10.57
C ALA A 254 -27.42 -11.32 -10.49
N PRO A 255 -28.30 -11.61 -9.51
CA PRO A 255 -29.00 -12.90 -9.45
C PRO A 255 -29.84 -13.13 -10.72
N PRO A 256 -30.01 -14.40 -11.15
CA PRO A 256 -30.87 -14.71 -12.28
C PRO A 256 -32.29 -14.17 -12.08
N GLY A 257 -32.79 -13.36 -13.01
CA GLY A 257 -34.12 -12.74 -12.95
C GLY A 257 -34.19 -11.36 -12.28
N SER A 258 -33.04 -10.79 -11.90
CA SER A 258 -32.93 -9.37 -11.53
C SER A 258 -33.22 -8.47 -12.75
N PRO A 259 -33.81 -7.27 -12.57
CA PRO A 259 -33.93 -6.28 -13.63
C PRO A 259 -32.57 -5.72 -14.12
N GLN A 260 -31.48 -5.96 -13.38
CA GLN A 260 -30.12 -5.62 -13.80
C GLN A 260 -29.65 -6.56 -14.92
N THR A 261 -29.14 -5.98 -16.01
CA THR A 261 -28.88 -6.69 -17.27
C THR A 261 -27.44 -7.19 -17.46
N LEU A 262 -26.48 -6.77 -16.62
CA LEU A 262 -25.08 -7.12 -16.80
C LEU A 262 -24.79 -8.49 -16.17
N GLU A 263 -24.41 -9.46 -17.00
CA GLU A 263 -24.00 -10.80 -16.59
C GLU A 263 -22.48 -10.79 -16.31
N GLY A 264 -22.06 -10.49 -15.09
CA GLY A 264 -20.65 -10.61 -14.71
C GLY A 264 -20.27 -9.87 -13.44
N ALA A 265 -19.22 -10.34 -12.76
CA ALA A 265 -18.61 -9.59 -11.68
C ALA A 265 -17.82 -8.42 -12.27
N ALA A 266 -17.82 -7.29 -11.57
CA ALA A 266 -17.06 -6.12 -11.96
C ALA A 266 -16.40 -5.45 -10.75
N SER A 267 -15.25 -4.83 -10.98
CA SER A 267 -14.55 -4.05 -9.98
C SER A 267 -14.17 -2.68 -10.52
N LEU A 268 -14.27 -1.67 -9.67
CA LEU A 268 -13.83 -0.30 -9.90
C LEU A 268 -12.66 -0.02 -8.96
N GLY A 269 -11.50 0.25 -9.52
CA GLY A 269 -10.32 0.69 -8.79
C GLY A 269 -9.96 2.13 -9.13
N SER A 270 -9.52 2.92 -8.15
CA SER A 270 -8.99 4.26 -8.40
C SER A 270 -7.81 4.61 -7.49
N ILE A 271 -6.89 5.43 -7.98
CA ILE A 271 -5.74 5.92 -7.21
C ILE A 271 -5.27 7.29 -7.73
N PRO A 272 -4.88 8.25 -6.88
CA PRO A 272 -4.18 9.45 -7.34
C PRO A 272 -2.94 9.08 -8.15
N ALA A 273 -2.78 9.68 -9.34
CA ALA A 273 -1.74 9.26 -10.28
C ALA A 273 -1.15 10.43 -11.07
N PRO A 274 0.14 10.35 -11.44
CA PRO A 274 0.78 11.33 -12.32
C PRO A 274 0.22 11.31 -13.76
N ALA A 275 0.48 12.38 -14.52
CA ALA A 275 -0.01 12.53 -15.89
C ALA A 275 0.57 11.53 -16.92
N ASP A 276 1.69 10.90 -16.61
CA ASP A 276 2.39 9.92 -17.45
C ASP A 276 2.03 8.46 -17.12
N VAL A 277 0.89 8.22 -16.48
CA VAL A 277 0.50 6.89 -15.98
C VAL A 277 -0.01 5.92 -17.04
N LEU A 278 -0.72 6.39 -18.08
CA LEU A 278 -1.37 5.50 -19.06
C LEU A 278 -0.39 4.61 -19.85
N PRO A 279 0.77 5.09 -20.34
CA PRO A 279 1.78 4.21 -20.94
C PRO A 279 2.25 3.10 -19.99
N LEU A 280 2.24 3.35 -18.68
CA LEU A 280 2.64 2.35 -17.68
C LEU A 280 1.54 1.34 -17.37
N VAL A 281 0.27 1.69 -17.55
CA VAL A 281 -0.84 0.73 -17.55
C VAL A 281 -0.62 -0.33 -18.63
N GLU A 282 -0.35 0.08 -19.88
CA GLU A 282 -0.08 -0.86 -20.98
C GLU A 282 1.21 -1.66 -20.76
N PHE A 283 2.25 -1.01 -20.22
CA PHE A 283 3.49 -1.69 -19.86
C PHE A 283 3.26 -2.82 -18.84
N VAL A 284 2.45 -2.58 -17.79
CA VAL A 284 2.20 -3.56 -16.72
C VAL A 284 1.18 -4.62 -17.13
N LEU A 285 0.02 -4.21 -17.66
CA LEU A 285 -1.12 -5.09 -17.92
C LEU A 285 -1.09 -5.77 -19.28
N GLY A 286 -0.38 -5.19 -20.26
CA GLY A 286 -0.28 -5.70 -21.62
C GLY A 286 -0.69 -4.69 -22.68
N ALA A 287 -0.48 -5.05 -23.95
CA ALA A 287 -0.83 -4.21 -25.08
C ALA A 287 -2.33 -3.87 -25.08
N GLY A 288 -2.64 -2.58 -25.15
CA GLY A 288 -4.00 -2.07 -25.17
C GLY A 288 -4.48 -1.64 -26.54
N ARG A 289 -5.79 -1.40 -26.63
CA ARG A 289 -6.43 -0.65 -27.70
C ARG A 289 -6.84 0.71 -27.16
N ALA A 290 -6.45 1.78 -27.84
CA ALA A 290 -6.92 3.13 -27.52
C ALA A 290 -8.44 3.25 -27.72
N ILE A 291 -9.11 3.81 -26.72
CA ILE A 291 -10.54 4.12 -26.68
C ILE A 291 -10.73 5.49 -26.01
N THR A 292 -11.98 5.89 -25.79
CA THR A 292 -12.34 7.11 -25.06
C THR A 292 -13.33 6.79 -23.96
N ILE A 293 -13.18 7.43 -22.79
CA ILE A 293 -14.13 7.42 -21.68
C ILE A 293 -14.29 8.88 -21.24
N HIS A 294 -15.52 9.39 -21.12
CA HIS A 294 -15.80 10.80 -20.81
C HIS A 294 -15.06 11.80 -21.71
N ASP A 295 -14.93 11.49 -23.02
CA ASP A 295 -14.12 12.25 -23.98
C ASP A 295 -12.61 12.34 -23.66
N LEU A 296 -12.12 11.55 -22.70
CA LEU A 296 -10.71 11.46 -22.32
C LEU A 296 -10.03 10.25 -22.95
N PRO A 297 -8.71 10.31 -23.23
CA PRO A 297 -7.94 9.16 -23.67
C PRO A 297 -7.98 8.01 -22.66
N ALA A 298 -8.31 6.83 -23.14
CA ALA A 298 -8.42 5.61 -22.34
C ALA A 298 -7.80 4.42 -23.10
N VAL A 299 -7.50 3.36 -22.35
CA VAL A 299 -6.97 2.11 -22.91
C VAL A 299 -7.83 0.92 -22.49
N MET A 300 -8.14 0.06 -23.44
CA MET A 300 -8.80 -1.23 -23.21
C MET A 300 -7.76 -2.35 -23.37
N ILE A 301 -7.53 -3.12 -22.32
CA ILE A 301 -6.50 -4.15 -22.25
C ILE A 301 -7.15 -5.48 -21.85
N THR A 302 -6.68 -6.59 -22.42
CA THR A 302 -7.00 -7.93 -21.92
C THR A 302 -5.80 -8.45 -21.13
N SER A 303 -5.78 -8.17 -19.84
CA SER A 303 -4.73 -8.60 -18.93
C SER A 303 -4.80 -10.11 -18.69
N LYS A 304 -3.64 -10.75 -18.59
CA LYS A 304 -3.55 -12.17 -18.21
C LYS A 304 -3.94 -12.43 -16.76
N SER A 305 -3.75 -11.45 -15.87
CA SER A 305 -4.01 -11.60 -14.43
C SER A 305 -5.40 -11.12 -14.03
N LEU A 306 -5.90 -10.07 -14.67
CA LEU A 306 -7.17 -9.42 -14.31
C LEU A 306 -8.30 -9.66 -15.31
N GLY A 307 -8.00 -10.19 -16.51
CA GLY A 307 -8.97 -10.24 -17.60
C GLY A 307 -9.15 -8.88 -18.30
N PRO A 308 -10.34 -8.58 -18.86
CA PRO A 308 -10.63 -7.30 -19.50
C PRO A 308 -10.54 -6.11 -18.52
N VAL A 309 -9.82 -5.06 -18.92
CA VAL A 309 -9.62 -3.83 -18.13
C VAL A 309 -9.78 -2.61 -19.04
N VAL A 310 -10.59 -1.64 -18.60
CA VAL A 310 -10.61 -0.28 -19.12
C VAL A 310 -9.88 0.62 -18.12
N ALA A 311 -8.90 1.40 -18.58
CA ALA A 311 -8.16 2.33 -17.73
C ALA A 311 -8.06 3.73 -18.36
N TRP A 312 -8.24 4.77 -17.56
CA TRP A 312 -8.09 6.16 -17.97
C TRP A 312 -7.61 7.04 -16.81
N LEU A 313 -7.13 8.24 -17.14
CA LEU A 313 -6.72 9.25 -16.17
C LEU A 313 -7.71 10.42 -16.24
N GLU A 314 -8.37 10.70 -15.12
CA GLU A 314 -9.35 11.79 -15.02
C GLU A 314 -9.02 12.66 -13.80
N ASP A 315 -8.82 13.96 -14.02
CA ASP A 315 -8.50 14.95 -13.00
C ASP A 315 -7.45 14.49 -11.96
N GLY A 316 -6.37 13.85 -12.42
CA GLY A 316 -5.26 13.41 -11.57
C GLY A 316 -5.48 12.09 -10.83
N ARG A 317 -6.50 11.32 -11.19
CA ARG A 317 -6.79 9.99 -10.65
C ARG A 317 -6.82 8.95 -11.77
N LEU A 318 -5.99 7.92 -11.64
CA LEU A 318 -6.06 6.74 -12.49
C LEU A 318 -7.27 5.93 -12.05
N ILE A 319 -8.14 5.60 -13.00
CA ILE A 319 -9.32 4.77 -12.79
C ILE A 319 -9.16 3.51 -13.63
N MET A 320 -9.51 2.36 -13.06
CA MET A 320 -9.53 1.06 -13.72
C MET A 320 -10.86 0.37 -13.46
N VAL A 321 -11.53 -0.05 -14.52
CA VAL A 321 -12.72 -0.90 -14.46
C VAL A 321 -12.36 -2.27 -15.01
N VAL A 322 -12.54 -3.30 -14.18
CA VAL A 322 -12.25 -4.70 -14.49
C VAL A 322 -13.57 -5.46 -14.47
N GLY A 323 -13.81 -6.35 -15.42
CA GLY A 323 -15.00 -7.19 -15.38
C GLY A 323 -15.01 -8.32 -16.39
N GLU A 324 -15.77 -9.36 -16.09
CA GLU A 324 -16.02 -10.51 -16.99
C GLU A 324 -17.07 -10.20 -18.07
N LEU A 325 -17.10 -8.95 -18.54
CA LEU A 325 -18.09 -8.44 -19.49
C LEU A 325 -17.55 -8.48 -20.92
N VAL A 326 -18.45 -8.48 -21.90
CA VAL A 326 -18.05 -8.23 -23.29
C VAL A 326 -17.55 -6.80 -23.44
N THR A 327 -16.74 -6.54 -24.48
CA THR A 327 -15.99 -5.28 -24.60
C THR A 327 -16.88 -4.03 -24.57
N ASP A 328 -17.99 -4.03 -25.29
CA ASP A 328 -18.87 -2.86 -25.39
C ASP A 328 -19.61 -2.60 -24.06
N GLU A 329 -19.96 -3.65 -23.32
CA GLU A 329 -20.58 -3.55 -21.99
C GLU A 329 -19.59 -3.02 -20.95
N LEU A 330 -18.33 -3.45 -20.99
CA LEU A 330 -17.30 -2.94 -20.10
C LEU A 330 -17.00 -1.46 -20.35
N ILE A 331 -17.00 -1.04 -21.62
CA ILE A 331 -16.83 0.37 -21.99
C ILE A 331 -18.02 1.19 -21.49
N ALA A 332 -19.25 0.74 -21.72
CA ALA A 332 -20.45 1.42 -21.21
C ALA A 332 -20.45 1.51 -19.69
N LEU A 333 -20.03 0.44 -19.00
CA LEU A 333 -19.87 0.45 -17.54
C LEU A 333 -18.79 1.44 -17.09
N ALA A 334 -17.67 1.54 -17.79
CA ALA A 334 -16.63 2.53 -17.51
C ALA A 334 -17.12 3.98 -17.74
N GLU A 335 -17.91 4.23 -18.79
CA GLU A 335 -18.56 5.53 -19.04
C GLU A 335 -19.63 5.90 -18.00
N SER A 336 -20.08 4.94 -17.18
CA SER A 336 -21.02 5.20 -16.08
C SER A 336 -20.35 5.63 -14.78
N VAL A 337 -19.01 5.60 -14.71
CA VAL A 337 -18.30 5.93 -13.48
C VAL A 337 -18.48 7.41 -13.16
N ARG A 338 -18.91 7.71 -11.94
CA ARG A 338 -19.13 9.08 -11.49
C ARG A 338 -18.80 9.26 -10.00
N PRO A 339 -18.63 10.51 -9.55
CA PRO A 339 -18.65 10.82 -8.13
C PRO A 339 -19.91 10.28 -7.46
N ALA A 340 -19.72 9.63 -6.32
CA ALA A 340 -20.81 9.20 -5.46
C ALA A 340 -21.45 10.41 -4.77
N THR A 341 -22.75 10.31 -4.52
CA THR A 341 -23.38 11.15 -3.51
C THR A 341 -22.99 10.66 -2.11
N SER A 342 -23.07 11.51 -1.10
CA SER A 342 -22.79 11.12 0.29
C SER A 342 -23.66 9.95 0.78
N GLY A 343 -24.87 9.81 0.24
CA GLY A 343 -25.74 8.68 0.54
C GLY A 343 -25.22 7.36 -0.04
N GLU A 344 -24.78 7.37 -1.30
CA GLU A 344 -24.22 6.18 -1.96
C GLU A 344 -22.89 5.75 -1.34
N TRP A 345 -22.03 6.72 -1.04
CA TRP A 345 -20.72 6.43 -0.44
C TRP A 345 -20.84 5.85 0.97
N ARG A 346 -21.85 6.28 1.73
CA ARG A 346 -22.16 5.70 3.04
C ARG A 346 -22.61 4.24 2.93
N VAL A 347 -23.32 3.84 1.85
CA VAL A 347 -23.65 2.43 1.58
C VAL A 347 -22.37 1.63 1.33
N VAL A 348 -21.44 2.19 0.56
CA VAL A 348 -20.14 1.59 0.28
C VAL A 348 -19.33 1.37 1.56
N GLY A 349 -19.24 2.39 2.43
CA GLY A 349 -18.55 2.29 3.72
C GLY A 349 -19.06 1.16 4.62
N ARG A 350 -20.37 0.89 4.60
CA ARG A 350 -20.97 -0.24 5.34
C ARG A 350 -20.55 -1.61 4.79
N SER A 351 -20.37 -1.73 3.47
CA SER A 351 -19.90 -2.98 2.85
C SER A 351 -18.41 -3.22 3.11
N ALA A 352 -17.58 -2.17 3.15
CA ALA A 352 -16.15 -2.29 3.46
C ALA A 352 -15.90 -2.84 4.87
N ALA A 353 -16.68 -2.38 5.86
CA ALA A 353 -16.58 -2.82 7.25
C ALA A 353 -16.84 -4.33 7.46
N ARG A 354 -17.50 -5.01 6.52
CA ARG A 354 -17.78 -6.45 6.60
C ARG A 354 -16.58 -7.34 6.22
N ASP A 355 -15.55 -6.80 5.57
CA ASP A 355 -14.49 -7.60 4.92
C ASP A 355 -13.08 -7.46 5.52
N ASP A 356 -12.94 -6.84 6.70
CA ASP A 356 -11.65 -6.59 7.36
C ASP A 356 -10.89 -7.85 7.84
N GLY A 357 -11.28 -9.07 7.44
CA GLY A 357 -10.48 -10.30 7.56
C GLY A 357 -10.07 -10.76 8.97
N ILE A 358 -10.46 -10.04 10.02
CA ILE A 358 -10.33 -10.43 11.42
C ILE A 358 -11.73 -10.43 12.01
N SER A 359 -12.47 -11.47 11.67
CA SER A 359 -13.72 -11.79 12.35
C SER A 359 -13.39 -12.26 13.77
N PHE A 360 -13.52 -11.36 14.75
CA PHE A 360 -14.33 -11.79 15.89
C PHE A 360 -15.72 -11.99 15.32
N ASN A 361 -16.26 -13.21 15.45
CA ASN A 361 -17.52 -13.60 14.84
C ASN A 361 -18.66 -12.88 15.57
N LEU A 362 -18.84 -11.60 15.25
CA LEU A 362 -19.84 -10.67 15.77
C LEU A 362 -20.80 -10.30 14.61
N GLY A 363 -21.38 -11.32 13.95
CA GLY A 363 -22.49 -11.19 12.99
C GLY A 363 -22.53 -9.91 12.13
N ASP A 364 -23.74 -9.35 11.97
CA ASP A 364 -24.00 -8.06 11.28
C ASP A 364 -23.66 -6.86 12.19
N SER A 365 -22.37 -6.64 12.47
CA SER A 365 -21.91 -5.42 13.14
C SER A 365 -21.71 -4.25 12.16
N VAL A 366 -21.95 -3.02 12.63
CA VAL A 366 -21.81 -1.77 11.89
C VAL A 366 -20.71 -0.92 12.52
N THR A 367 -19.72 -0.50 11.73
CA THR A 367 -18.71 0.49 12.16
C THR A 367 -19.32 1.89 12.13
N LEU A 368 -19.37 2.57 13.28
CA LEU A 368 -19.90 3.94 13.41
C LEU A 368 -18.80 5.01 13.47
N TYR A 369 -17.58 4.63 13.80
CA TYR A 369 -16.45 5.54 13.84
C TYR A 369 -15.17 4.79 13.45
N GLN A 370 -14.35 5.43 12.63
CA GLN A 370 -12.98 5.01 12.36
C GLN A 370 -12.10 6.24 12.39
N GLY A 371 -10.97 6.15 13.10
CA GLY A 371 -10.06 7.29 13.25
C GLY A 371 -8.64 6.85 13.49
N VAL A 372 -7.70 7.76 13.25
CA VAL A 372 -6.28 7.59 13.56
C VAL A 372 -5.91 8.61 14.61
N ASP A 373 -5.24 8.18 15.68
CA ASP A 373 -4.67 9.11 16.64
C ASP A 373 -3.48 9.82 15.99
N PRO A 374 -3.54 11.14 15.81
CA PRO A 374 -2.49 11.88 15.11
C PRO A 374 -1.17 11.94 15.90
N SER A 375 -1.19 11.65 17.20
CA SER A 375 -0.02 11.68 18.08
C SER A 375 0.70 10.33 18.16
N THR A 376 -0.03 9.22 18.08
CA THR A 376 0.53 7.87 18.18
C THR A 376 0.53 7.10 16.87
N GLY A 377 -0.29 7.50 15.89
CA GLY A 377 -0.53 6.76 14.64
C GLY A 377 -1.41 5.52 14.84
N ASP A 378 -1.99 5.33 16.02
CA ASP A 378 -2.86 4.19 16.30
C ASP A 378 -4.19 4.34 15.55
N THR A 379 -4.71 3.25 15.00
CA THR A 379 -6.04 3.26 14.37
C THR A 379 -7.10 2.72 15.33
N PHE A 380 -8.24 3.37 15.40
CA PHE A 380 -9.38 2.95 16.19
C PHE A 380 -10.59 2.71 15.32
N SER A 381 -11.38 1.69 15.66
CA SER A 381 -12.71 1.48 15.12
C SER A 381 -13.70 1.35 16.27
N PHE A 382 -14.89 1.91 16.07
CA PHE A 382 -16.03 1.76 16.97
C PHE A 382 -17.11 1.01 16.20
N ARG A 383 -17.40 -0.21 16.64
CA ARG A 383 -18.35 -1.12 16.01
C ARG A 383 -19.52 -1.38 16.95
N VAL A 384 -20.71 -1.48 16.38
CA VAL A 384 -21.93 -1.75 17.13
C VAL A 384 -22.67 -2.89 16.45
N GLN A 385 -23.09 -3.87 17.23
CA GLN A 385 -23.92 -4.99 16.78
C GLN A 385 -25.21 -4.99 17.57
N VAL A 386 -26.32 -5.35 16.92
CA VAL A 386 -27.55 -5.73 17.59
C VAL A 386 -27.66 -7.24 17.53
N ALA A 387 -27.78 -7.88 18.69
CA ALA A 387 -27.96 -9.33 18.80
C ALA A 387 -28.93 -9.65 19.92
N GLU A 388 -29.99 -10.41 19.64
CA GLU A 388 -30.98 -10.85 20.65
C GLU A 388 -31.52 -9.69 21.52
N ASP A 389 -31.90 -8.57 20.90
CA ASP A 389 -32.36 -7.32 21.54
C ASP A 389 -31.32 -6.64 22.45
N GLN A 390 -30.04 -6.99 22.32
CA GLN A 390 -28.92 -6.35 23.01
C GLN A 390 -28.06 -5.54 22.05
N LEU A 391 -27.53 -4.41 22.53
CA LEU A 391 -26.59 -3.59 21.80
C LEU A 391 -25.17 -3.90 22.28
N ILE A 392 -24.40 -4.58 21.45
CA ILE A 392 -23.00 -4.91 21.71
C ILE A 392 -22.13 -3.83 21.08
N VAL A 393 -21.26 -3.23 21.87
CA VAL A 393 -20.33 -2.19 21.42
C VAL A 393 -18.90 -2.69 21.57
N CYS A 394 -18.16 -2.63 20.47
CA CYS A 394 -16.78 -3.06 20.36
C CYS A 394 -15.91 -1.88 19.94
N VAL A 395 -14.86 -1.61 20.71
CA VAL A 395 -13.86 -0.60 20.34
C VAL A 395 -12.55 -1.33 20.08
N GLU A 396 -12.03 -1.20 18.87
CA GLU A 396 -10.77 -1.83 18.50
C GLU A 396 -9.69 -0.76 18.45
N GLY A 397 -8.52 -1.07 18.99
CA GLY A 397 -7.33 -0.22 18.91
C GLY A 397 -6.18 -1.00 18.28
N ARG A 398 -5.54 -0.42 17.26
CA ARG A 398 -4.35 -0.99 16.63
C ARG A 398 -3.20 -0.02 16.79
N SER A 399 -2.17 -0.46 17.50
CA SER A 399 -0.88 0.23 17.57
C SER A 399 0.08 -0.40 16.57
N ALA A 400 1.04 0.38 16.08
CA ALA A 400 2.09 -0.08 15.16
C ALA A 400 2.86 -1.27 15.77
N GLY A 401 2.44 -2.50 15.44
CA GLY A 401 3.06 -3.76 15.88
C GLY A 401 2.31 -4.56 16.94
N THR A 402 1.24 -4.03 17.58
CA THR A 402 0.43 -4.76 18.56
C THR A 402 -1.06 -4.53 18.31
N LEU A 403 -1.79 -5.62 18.08
CA LEU A 403 -3.26 -5.64 18.04
C LEU A 403 -3.78 -5.71 19.48
N SER A 404 -4.53 -4.69 19.91
CA SER A 404 -5.29 -4.72 21.16
C SER A 404 -6.77 -4.51 20.85
N ALA A 405 -7.50 -5.60 20.64
CA ALA A 405 -8.95 -5.56 20.58
C ALA A 405 -9.51 -5.76 22.00
N ALA A 406 -10.39 -4.86 22.45
CA ALA A 406 -11.16 -5.07 23.66
C ALA A 406 -12.64 -4.84 23.34
N CYS A 407 -13.46 -5.87 23.53
CA CYS A 407 -14.92 -5.73 23.51
C CYS A 407 -15.34 -5.42 24.94
N ASP A 408 -15.72 -4.18 25.23
CA ASP A 408 -15.87 -3.74 26.63
C ASP A 408 -17.30 -3.34 27.02
N ALA A 409 -18.30 -3.42 26.13
CA ALA A 409 -19.66 -3.06 26.52
C ALA A 409 -20.75 -3.92 25.84
N SER A 410 -21.42 -4.75 26.64
CA SER A 410 -22.81 -5.14 26.36
C SER A 410 -23.71 -4.12 27.04
N LEU A 411 -24.40 -3.31 26.25
CA LEU A 411 -25.53 -2.51 26.70
C LEU A 411 -26.73 -3.46 26.56
N GLY A 412 -27.46 -3.74 27.65
CA GLY A 412 -28.51 -4.76 27.69
C GLY A 412 -29.69 -4.50 26.75
N LEU A 413 -30.94 -4.66 27.22
CA LEU A 413 -32.11 -4.35 26.39
C LEU A 413 -32.05 -2.92 25.85
N VAL A 414 -32.21 -2.76 24.53
CA VAL A 414 -32.13 -1.46 23.84
C VAL A 414 -33.36 -0.60 24.16
N GLU A 415 -33.27 0.24 25.19
CA GLU A 415 -34.21 1.35 25.41
C GLU A 415 -33.65 2.63 24.77
N LEU A 416 -34.32 3.12 23.73
CA LEU A 416 -33.99 4.38 23.07
C LEU A 416 -34.64 5.57 23.80
N PRO A 417 -34.03 6.77 23.79
CA PRO A 417 -32.71 7.09 23.22
C PRO A 417 -31.54 6.64 24.11
N ILE A 418 -30.40 6.34 23.49
CA ILE A 418 -29.15 5.97 24.16
C ILE A 418 -28.16 7.11 24.07
N LEU A 419 -27.52 7.44 25.19
CA LEU A 419 -26.30 8.24 25.24
C LEU A 419 -25.36 7.59 26.24
N THR A 420 -24.20 7.12 25.76
CA THR A 420 -23.26 6.35 26.59
C THR A 420 -21.81 6.65 26.22
N VAL A 421 -20.91 6.44 27.18
CA VAL A 421 -19.46 6.59 26.99
C VAL A 421 -18.77 5.25 27.18
N VAL A 422 -17.93 4.88 26.22
CA VAL A 422 -17.13 3.66 26.23
C VAL A 422 -15.66 4.02 26.30
N GLY A 423 -14.95 3.43 27.27
CA GLY A 423 -13.52 3.69 27.48
C GLY A 423 -12.65 2.61 26.83
N LEU A 424 -11.54 2.99 26.21
CA LEU A 424 -10.49 2.06 25.80
C LEU A 424 -9.11 2.69 25.96
N SER A 425 -8.22 2.02 26.71
CA SER A 425 -6.81 2.42 26.83
C SER A 425 -6.60 3.90 27.19
N GLY A 426 -7.43 4.44 28.11
CA GLY A 426 -7.36 5.84 28.56
C GLY A 426 -8.07 6.85 27.63
N ARG A 427 -8.70 6.40 26.54
CA ARG A 427 -9.54 7.21 25.66
C ARG A 427 -11.01 6.96 25.95
N GLN A 428 -11.85 7.94 25.66
CA GLN A 428 -13.30 7.84 25.82
C GLN A 428 -13.96 8.08 24.46
N PHE A 429 -14.94 7.24 24.13
CA PHE A 429 -15.78 7.37 22.95
C PHE A 429 -17.20 7.60 23.43
N VAL A 430 -17.96 8.43 22.74
CA VAL A 430 -19.39 8.59 23.01
C VAL A 430 -20.20 7.96 21.88
N LEU A 431 -21.28 7.29 22.25
CA LEU A 431 -22.30 6.76 21.37
C LEU A 431 -23.65 7.39 21.71
N ALA A 432 -24.30 7.94 20.71
CA ALA A 432 -25.66 8.46 20.77
C ALA A 432 -26.54 7.68 19.78
N ILE A 433 -27.72 7.23 20.21
CA ILE A 433 -28.72 6.55 19.36
C ILE A 433 -30.12 7.07 19.69
N ILE A 434 -30.96 7.30 18.67
CA ILE A 434 -32.37 7.70 18.83
C ILE A 434 -33.24 6.98 17.80
N GLY A 435 -34.47 6.60 18.15
CA GLY A 435 -35.38 5.97 17.19
C GLY A 435 -35.76 6.92 16.06
N THR A 436 -35.86 6.43 14.82
CA THR A 436 -36.21 7.28 13.66
C THR A 436 -37.60 7.91 13.81
N ALA A 437 -38.55 7.20 14.42
CA ALA A 437 -39.90 7.69 14.70
C ALA A 437 -39.93 8.92 15.65
N GLU A 438 -38.90 9.11 16.46
CA GLU A 438 -38.80 10.19 17.44
C GLU A 438 -37.84 11.30 17.00
N ALA A 439 -37.02 11.06 15.97
CA ALA A 439 -35.97 11.97 15.56
C ALA A 439 -36.50 13.15 14.73
N GLU A 440 -36.26 14.36 15.23
CA GLU A 440 -36.57 15.64 14.60
C GLU A 440 -35.30 16.51 14.64
N GLY A 441 -34.39 16.31 13.68
CA GLY A 441 -33.12 17.03 13.64
C GLY A 441 -32.18 16.65 14.79
N ALA A 442 -32.07 15.36 15.08
CA ALA A 442 -31.27 14.85 16.17
C ALA A 442 -29.76 15.05 15.92
N ALA A 443 -29.04 15.47 16.96
CA ALA A 443 -27.59 15.68 16.90
C ALA A 443 -26.95 15.47 18.28
N LEU A 444 -25.71 15.00 18.30
CA LEU A 444 -24.87 14.94 19.48
C LEU A 444 -24.16 16.28 19.65
N ARG A 445 -24.37 16.94 20.79
CA ARG A 445 -23.68 18.16 21.18
C ARG A 445 -22.54 17.83 22.14
N ILE A 446 -21.32 18.21 21.79
CA ILE A 446 -20.15 18.12 22.67
C ILE A 446 -19.69 19.53 22.99
N THR A 447 -19.86 19.95 24.25
CA THR A 447 -19.34 21.24 24.73
C THR A 447 -17.86 21.06 25.07
N ARG A 448 -17.02 22.07 24.81
CA ARG A 448 -15.61 22.12 25.22
C ARG A 448 -15.47 22.90 26.52
N ALA A 449 -14.34 22.75 27.20
CA ALA A 449 -14.04 23.46 28.45
C ALA A 449 -14.04 25.00 28.30
N ASP A 450 -13.81 25.52 27.08
CA ASP A 450 -13.86 26.95 26.77
C ASP A 450 -15.28 27.49 26.49
N GLY A 451 -16.29 26.62 26.54
CA GLY A 451 -17.70 26.95 26.28
C GLY A 451 -18.10 26.92 24.80
N SER A 452 -17.17 26.66 23.88
CA SER A 452 -17.51 26.30 22.50
C SER A 452 -18.20 24.94 22.44
N PHE A 453 -18.92 24.65 21.37
CA PHE A 453 -19.54 23.34 21.19
C PHE A 453 -19.53 22.89 19.74
N GLU A 454 -19.57 21.58 19.57
CA GLU A 454 -19.67 20.90 18.29
C GLU A 454 -21.01 20.16 18.22
N MET A 455 -21.66 20.22 17.05
CA MET A 455 -22.90 19.50 16.78
C MET A 455 -22.62 18.44 15.71
N LEU A 456 -22.73 17.18 16.09
CA LEU A 456 -22.55 16.05 15.20
C LEU A 456 -23.94 15.49 14.86
N PRO A 457 -24.41 15.57 13.61
CA PRO A 457 -25.69 15.00 13.24
C PRO A 457 -25.68 13.48 13.49
N LEU A 458 -26.81 12.91 13.93
CA LEU A 458 -26.96 11.46 13.97
C LEU A 458 -27.29 10.95 12.56
N GLU A 459 -26.76 9.78 12.22
CA GLU A 459 -26.87 9.16 10.89
C GLU A 459 -27.68 7.86 10.95
N ASP A 460 -28.27 7.40 9.84
CA ASP A 460 -29.09 6.18 9.85
C ASP A 460 -28.30 4.98 10.42
N PHE A 461 -28.82 4.39 11.48
CA PHE A 461 -28.28 3.22 12.16
C PHE A 461 -29.08 1.99 11.72
N VAL A 462 -28.46 1.09 10.96
CA VAL A 462 -29.16 -0.07 10.40
C VAL A 462 -28.38 -1.37 10.63
N PRO A 463 -28.32 -1.84 11.88
CA PRO A 463 -28.43 -3.26 12.16
C PRO A 463 -29.73 -3.49 12.94
N ASP A 464 -30.77 -4.00 12.27
CA ASP A 464 -32.05 -4.49 12.83
C ASP A 464 -32.90 -3.56 13.72
N ILE A 465 -32.46 -2.33 14.00
CA ILE A 465 -33.19 -1.31 14.76
C ILE A 465 -33.36 -0.06 13.89
N ASP A 466 -34.60 0.42 13.77
CA ASP A 466 -34.92 1.64 13.03
C ASP A 466 -34.54 2.87 13.87
N ALA A 467 -33.28 3.30 13.77
CA ALA A 467 -32.71 4.39 14.56
C ALA A 467 -31.73 5.28 13.76
N TYR A 468 -31.39 6.43 14.33
CA TYR A 468 -30.22 7.22 13.98
C TYR A 468 -29.16 7.06 15.07
N ALA A 469 -27.88 7.02 14.71
CA ALA A 469 -26.75 6.93 15.64
C ALA A 469 -25.56 7.78 15.22
N VAL A 470 -24.72 8.13 16.19
CA VAL A 470 -23.40 8.70 15.95
C VAL A 470 -22.44 8.18 17.02
N ALA A 471 -21.21 7.87 16.62
CA ALA A 471 -20.12 7.60 17.54
C ALA A 471 -18.94 8.53 17.23
N THR A 472 -18.27 9.03 18.27
CA THR A 472 -17.05 9.82 18.08
C THR A 472 -16.10 9.67 19.26
N LEU A 473 -14.83 9.97 19.02
CA LEU A 473 -13.85 10.13 20.09
C LEU A 473 -14.21 11.38 20.91
N LEU A 474 -14.35 11.19 22.22
CA LEU A 474 -14.62 12.27 23.13
C LEU A 474 -13.34 13.07 23.40
N PRO A 475 -13.32 14.39 23.14
CA PRO A 475 -12.13 15.19 23.35
C PRO A 475 -11.69 15.21 24.81
N ALA A 476 -10.38 15.25 25.09
CA ALA A 476 -9.87 15.30 26.46
C ALA A 476 -10.34 16.54 27.24
N ASP A 477 -10.65 17.63 26.54
CA ASP A 477 -11.12 18.91 27.06
C ASP A 477 -12.65 19.10 26.95
N HIS A 478 -13.41 18.01 26.83
CA HIS A 478 -14.87 18.09 26.79
C HIS A 478 -15.48 18.56 28.13
N GLY A 479 -16.59 19.28 28.02
CA GLY A 479 -17.56 19.58 29.07
C GLY A 479 -18.80 18.71 28.89
N ALA A 480 -20.00 19.32 28.94
CA ALA A 480 -21.25 18.57 28.81
C ALA A 480 -21.40 17.90 27.45
N VAL A 481 -21.87 16.64 27.47
CA VAL A 481 -22.21 15.88 26.27
C VAL A 481 -23.71 15.60 26.27
N GLU A 482 -24.40 15.98 25.21
CA GLU A 482 -25.85 15.98 25.19
C GLU A 482 -26.38 15.46 23.85
N LEU A 483 -27.40 14.62 23.91
CA LEU A 483 -28.19 14.25 22.73
C LEU A 483 -29.32 15.28 22.56
N TRP A 484 -29.29 16.00 21.46
CA TRP A 484 -30.29 16.98 21.06
C TRP A 484 -31.28 16.38 20.09
N ASN A 485 -32.56 16.74 20.24
CA ASN A 485 -33.63 16.37 19.35
C ASN A 485 -34.75 17.44 19.38
N GLY A 486 -35.20 17.93 18.23
CA GLY A 486 -36.27 18.93 18.14
C GLY A 486 -35.99 20.22 18.93
N GLY A 487 -34.73 20.63 19.03
CA GLY A 487 -34.30 21.80 19.80
C GLY A 487 -34.29 21.62 21.33
N LYS A 488 -34.36 20.38 21.83
CA LYS A 488 -34.28 20.05 23.26
C LYS A 488 -33.22 19.00 23.53
N VAL A 489 -32.67 19.00 24.75
CA VAL A 489 -31.81 17.92 25.26
C VAL A 489 -32.70 16.74 25.67
N VAL A 490 -32.48 15.57 25.07
CA VAL A 490 -33.20 14.33 25.39
C VAL A 490 -32.37 13.35 26.22
N ALA A 491 -31.04 13.48 26.22
CA ALA A 491 -30.13 12.80 27.13
C ALA A 491 -28.87 13.65 27.38
N SER A 492 -28.21 13.48 28.53
CA SER A 492 -27.02 14.22 28.93
C SER A 492 -26.08 13.35 29.78
N LEU A 493 -24.78 13.52 29.58
CA LEU A 493 -23.69 12.93 30.36
C LEU A 493 -22.77 14.02 30.95
#